data_AF-A0A1S8TB32-F1
#
_entry.id   AF-A0A1S8TB32-F1
#
_cell.length_a   1.000
_cell.length_b   1.000
_cell.length_c   1.000
_cell.angle_alpha   90.00
_cell.angle_beta   90.00
_cell.angle_gamma   90.00
#
_symmetry.space_group_name_H-M   'P 1'
#
loop_
_entity.id
_entity.type
_entity.pdbx_description
1 polymer ?
#
loop_
_entity_poly.entity_id
_entity_poly.type
_entity_poly.pdbx_seq_one_letter_code
_entity_poly.pdbx_strand_id
1 'polypeptide(L)'
;MSTELSTIEKEIKTKELFLNIFQEKGVSIEELKEAICQSYIDEGFDCKTFDDIPIEEMQTAILDCYEAGGLSFKNMDEVFAHDFDEED
;
A
#
# COMPACT_ATOMS: atom_id res chain seq x y z
N MET A 1 24.45 -1.78 4.13
CA MET A 1 24.32 -3.02 4.92
C MET A 1 23.06 -3.69 4.41
N SER A 2 23.08 -4.99 4.08
CA SER A 2 21.89 -5.68 3.54
C SER A 2 20.88 -5.91 4.67
N THR A 3 20.12 -4.88 5.03
CA THR A 3 19.00 -5.01 5.94
C THR A 3 17.86 -5.66 5.16
N GLU A 4 17.80 -6.98 5.21
CA GLU A 4 16.56 -7.69 4.92
C GLU A 4 15.51 -7.12 5.89
N LEU A 5 14.65 -6.22 5.39
CA LEU A 5 13.51 -5.71 6.14
C LEU A 5 12.73 -6.92 6.65
N SER A 6 12.52 -6.98 7.97
CA SER A 6 11.72 -8.04 8.56
C SER A 6 10.34 -8.05 7.92
N THR A 7 9.68 -9.21 7.80
CA THR A 7 8.35 -9.32 7.18
C THR A 7 7.39 -8.25 7.71
N ILE A 8 7.40 -8.05 9.03
CA ILE A 8 6.59 -7.02 9.72
C ILE A 8 6.92 -5.59 9.23
N GLU A 9 8.19 -5.26 9.02
CA GLU A 9 8.57 -3.94 8.50
C GLU A 9 8.09 -3.74 7.06
N LYS A 10 8.19 -4.77 6.22
CA LYS A 10 7.64 -4.72 4.86
C LYS A 10 6.13 -4.53 4.86
N GLU A 11 5.42 -5.18 5.79
CA GLU A 11 3.97 -5.02 5.95
C GLU A 11 3.61 -3.59 6.38
N ILE A 12 4.32 -3.04 7.37
CA ILE A 12 4.12 -1.65 7.83
C ILE A 12 4.38 -0.66 6.69
N LYS A 13 5.52 -0.79 6.00
CA LYS A 13 5.85 0.06 4.85
C LYS A 13 4.83 -0.06 3.72
N THR A 14 4.35 -1.27 3.43
CA THR A 14 3.27 -1.48 2.44
C THR A 14 2.04 -0.68 2.84
N LYS A 15 1.57 -0.83 4.09
CA LYS A 15 0.38 -0.13 4.59
C LYS A 15 0.55 1.39 4.55
N GLU A 16 1.70 1.91 4.97
CA GLU A 16 1.99 3.33 4.92
C GLU A 16 2.00 3.86 3.48
N LEU A 17 2.69 3.15 2.58
CA LEU A 17 2.75 3.53 1.17
C LEU A 17 1.38 3.48 0.51
N PHE A 18 0.60 2.43 0.77
CA PHE A 18 -0.78 2.31 0.32
C PHE A 18 -1.56 3.57 0.71
N LEU A 19 -1.56 3.90 1.99
CA LEU A 19 -2.28 5.07 2.47
C LEU A 19 -1.75 6.35 1.80
N ASN A 20 -0.44 6.53 1.66
CA ASN A 20 0.12 7.72 1.01
C ASN A 20 -0.29 7.87 -0.47
N ILE A 21 -0.34 6.78 -1.23
CA ILE A 21 -0.72 6.79 -2.65
C ILE A 21 -2.19 7.17 -2.82
N PHE A 22 -3.05 6.58 -1.99
CA PHE A 22 -4.49 6.85 -2.04
C PHE A 22 -4.90 8.09 -1.22
N GLN A 23 -3.99 8.69 -0.44
CA GLN A 23 -4.27 9.87 0.36
C GLN A 23 -4.42 11.10 -0.54
N GLU A 24 -5.67 11.52 -0.73
CA GLU A 24 -5.97 12.76 -1.41
C GLU A 24 -5.93 13.98 -0.48
N LYS A 25 -5.64 15.15 -1.05
CA LYS A 25 -5.66 16.42 -0.30
C LYS A 25 -7.07 16.71 0.21
N GLY A 26 -7.23 16.62 1.53
CA GLY A 26 -8.47 16.94 2.23
C GLY A 26 -9.26 15.73 2.72
N VAL A 27 -8.79 14.51 2.46
CA VAL A 27 -9.35 13.28 3.02
C VAL A 27 -8.55 12.88 4.26
N SER A 28 -9.25 12.56 5.36
CA SER A 28 -8.59 12.07 6.57
C SER A 28 -8.16 10.62 6.38
N ILE A 29 -7.09 10.18 7.05
CA ILE A 29 -6.63 8.78 6.99
C ILE A 29 -7.73 7.80 7.41
N GLU A 30 -8.58 8.17 8.38
CA GLU A 30 -9.72 7.35 8.78
C GLU A 30 -10.74 7.17 7.65
N GLU A 31 -11.13 8.26 6.98
CA GLU A 31 -12.06 8.20 5.84
C GLU A 31 -11.47 7.41 4.67
N LEU A 32 -10.17 7.58 4.41
CA LEU A 32 -9.47 6.81 3.41
C LEU A 32 -9.54 5.31 3.71
N LYS A 33 -9.21 4.91 4.95
CA LYS A 33 -9.28 3.52 5.40
C LYS A 33 -10.69 2.95 5.28
N GLU A 34 -11.72 3.73 5.63
CA GLU A 34 -13.11 3.31 5.49
C GLU A 34 -13.49 3.12 4.02
N ALA A 35 -13.13 4.06 3.14
CA ALA A 35 -13.39 3.96 1.70
C ALA A 35 -12.72 2.73 1.07
N ILE A 36 -11.44 2.49 1.39
CA ILE A 36 -10.72 1.30 0.94
C ILE A 36 -11.43 0.03 1.43
N CYS A 37 -11.73 -0.05 2.73
CA CYS A 37 -12.40 -1.21 3.32
C CYS A 37 -13.76 -1.47 2.66
N GLN A 38 -14.54 -0.42 2.40
CA GLN A 38 -15.82 -0.53 1.69
C GLN A 38 -15.65 -1.06 0.27
N SER A 39 -14.63 -0.64 -0.47
CA SER A 39 -14.36 -1.19 -1.81
C SER A 39 -14.12 -2.69 -1.78
N TYR A 40 -13.27 -3.18 -0.87
CA TYR A 40 -13.02 -4.62 -0.73
C TYR A 40 -14.27 -5.40 -0.28
N ILE A 41 -15.07 -4.84 0.63
CA ILE A 41 -16.36 -5.43 1.04
C ILE A 41 -17.32 -5.53 -0.15
N ASP A 42 -17.39 -4.50 -0.99
CA ASP A 42 -18.25 -4.47 -2.18
C ASP A 42 -17.81 -5.53 -3.22
N GLU A 43 -16.51 -5.77 -3.34
CA GLU A 43 -15.94 -6.88 -4.14
C GLU A 43 -16.19 -8.28 -3.53
N GLY A 44 -16.68 -8.34 -2.29
CA GLY A 44 -17.07 -9.58 -1.61
C GLY A 44 -16.05 -10.12 -0.60
N PHE A 45 -15.06 -9.31 -0.19
CA PHE A 45 -14.16 -9.66 0.91
C PHE A 45 -14.82 -9.45 2.27
N ASP A 46 -14.57 -10.36 3.22
CA ASP A 46 -14.96 -10.19 4.63
C ASP A 46 -13.82 -9.48 5.37
N CYS A 47 -13.71 -8.16 5.18
CA CYS A 47 -12.78 -7.31 5.92
C CYS A 47 -13.57 -6.25 6.67
N LYS A 48 -13.34 -6.13 7.99
CA LYS A 48 -14.05 -5.13 8.83
C LYS A 48 -13.30 -3.82 8.93
N THR A 49 -11.98 -3.89 8.82
CA THR A 49 -11.07 -2.76 8.98
C THR A 49 -9.96 -2.84 7.95
N PHE A 50 -9.27 -1.73 7.74
CA PHE A 50 -8.10 -1.69 6.86
C PHE A 50 -7.03 -2.73 7.23
N ASP A 51 -6.89 -3.08 8.51
CA ASP A 51 -5.93 -4.08 8.98
C ASP A 51 -6.35 -5.53 8.68
N ASP A 52 -7.62 -5.79 8.40
CA ASP A 52 -8.09 -7.11 7.91
C ASP A 52 -7.74 -7.34 6.44
N ILE A 53 -7.46 -6.28 5.68
CA ILE A 53 -7.14 -6.40 4.26
C ILE A 53 -5.78 -7.09 4.13
N PRO A 54 -5.68 -8.19 3.36
CA PRO A 54 -4.43 -8.88 3.15
C PRO A 54 -3.40 -7.97 2.48
N ILE A 55 -2.17 -8.01 2.97
CA ILE A 55 -1.05 -7.22 2.45
C ILE A 55 -0.83 -7.47 0.96
N GLU A 56 -0.98 -8.69 0.47
CA GLU A 56 -0.81 -9.03 -0.95
C GLU A 56 -1.76 -8.22 -1.87
N GLU A 57 -2.99 -7.98 -1.43
CA GLU A 57 -3.94 -7.16 -2.18
C GLU A 57 -3.52 -5.69 -2.17
N MET A 58 -3.06 -5.19 -1.01
CA MET A 58 -2.50 -3.83 -0.92
C MET A 58 -1.31 -3.65 -1.86
N GLN A 59 -0.40 -4.62 -1.90
CA GLN A 59 0.77 -4.60 -2.78
C GLN A 59 0.36 -4.56 -4.26
N THR A 60 -0.63 -5.37 -4.62
CA THR A 60 -1.15 -5.42 -6.00
C THR A 60 -1.76 -4.08 -6.41
N ALA A 61 -2.61 -3.49 -5.56
CA ALA A 61 -3.22 -2.19 -5.83
C ALA A 61 -2.20 -1.05 -5.86
N ILE A 62 -1.13 -1.10 -5.06
CA ILE A 62 0.00 -0.16 -5.17
C ILE A 62 0.65 -0.26 -6.55
N LEU A 63 1.02 -1.48 -6.97
CA LEU A 63 1.67 -1.71 -8.27
C LEU A 63 0.78 -1.24 -9.43
N ASP A 64 -0.52 -1.52 -9.36
CA ASP A 64 -1.50 -1.08 -10.36
C ASP A 64 -1.59 0.45 -10.43
N CYS A 65 -1.62 1.13 -9.27
CA CYS A 65 -1.60 2.59 -9.21
C CYS A 65 -0.34 3.19 -9.85
N TYR A 66 0.84 2.65 -9.57
CA TYR A 66 2.07 3.12 -10.21
C TYR A 66 2.08 2.83 -11.70
N GLU A 67 1.62 1.64 -12.12
CA GLU A 67 1.56 1.27 -13.54
C GLU A 67 0.62 2.20 -14.31
N ALA A 68 -0.53 2.54 -13.73
CA ALA A 68 -1.45 3.55 -14.27
C ALA A 68 -0.81 4.95 -14.35
N GLY A 69 0.10 5.27 -13.43
CA GLY A 69 0.94 6.47 -13.45
C GLY A 69 2.11 6.42 -14.45
N GLY A 70 2.34 5.28 -15.11
CA GLY A 70 3.43 5.06 -16.07
C GLY A 70 4.73 4.52 -15.46
N LEU A 71 4.71 4.11 -14.19
CA LEU A 71 5.83 3.47 -13.48
C LEU A 71 5.51 1.98 -13.29
N SER A 72 6.24 1.10 -13.97
CA SER A 72 6.08 -0.35 -13.81
C SER A 72 7.20 -0.92 -12.95
N PHE A 73 6.83 -1.55 -11.84
CA PHE A 73 7.74 -2.19 -10.91
C PHE A 73 7.53 -3.70 -10.95
N LYS A 74 8.59 -4.50 -10.84
CA LYS A 74 8.43 -5.97 -10.81
C LYS A 74 7.91 -6.47 -9.47
N ASN A 75 8.30 -5.80 -8.39
CA ASN A 75 7.96 -6.19 -7.02
C ASN A 75 7.92 -4.96 -6.12
N MET A 76 7.28 -5.10 -4.97
CA MET A 76 7.28 -4.09 -3.91
C MET A 76 8.67 -3.68 -3.45
N ASP A 77 9.69 -4.54 -3.57
CA ASP A 77 11.06 -4.18 -3.21
C ASP A 77 11.59 -3.03 -4.07
N GLU A 78 11.25 -2.99 -5.36
CA GLU A 78 11.60 -1.86 -6.24
C GLU A 78 10.77 -0.62 -5.93
N VAL A 79 9.50 -0.80 -5.55
CA VAL A 79 8.65 0.30 -5.10
C VAL A 79 9.20 0.91 -3.82
N PHE A 80 9.60 0.07 -2.85
CA PHE A 80 10.22 0.53 -1.63
C PHE A 80 11.55 1.20 -1.88
N ALA A 81 12.35 0.71 -2.83
CA ALA A 81 13.54 1.42 -3.25
C ALA A 81 13.15 2.80 -3.84
N HIS A 82 12.15 2.89 -4.71
CA HIS A 82 11.76 4.18 -5.26
C HIS A 82 11.26 5.19 -4.21
N ASP A 83 10.41 4.76 -3.28
CA ASP A 83 9.73 5.65 -2.33
C ASP A 83 10.46 5.81 -0.97
N PHE A 84 11.32 4.85 -0.61
CA PHE A 84 12.04 4.85 0.68
C PHE A 84 13.58 4.79 0.53
N ASP A 85 14.14 4.68 -0.67
CA ASP A 85 15.59 4.84 -0.94
C ASP A 85 15.93 6.34 -1.11
N GLU A 86 15.45 7.18 -0.19
CA GLU A 86 16.24 8.33 0.23
C GLU A 86 17.33 7.81 1.18
N GLU A 87 18.32 7.10 0.65
CA GLU A 87 19.62 6.96 1.31
C GLU A 87 20.51 8.15 0.93
N ASP A 88 20.56 9.12 1.86
CA ASP A 88 21.71 9.97 2.27
C ASP A 88 22.31 11.00 1.28
#